data_AF-A0A4C1VRF0-F1
#
_entry.id   AF-A0A4C1VRF0-F1
#
_cell.length_a   1.000
_cell.length_b   1.000
_cell.length_c   1.000
_cell.angle_alpha   90.00
_cell.angle_beta   90.00
_cell.angle_gamma   90.00
#
_symmetry.space_group_name_H-M   'P 1'
#
loop_
_entity.id
_entity.type
_entity.pdbx_description
1 polymer ?
#
loop_
_entity_poly.entity_id
_entity_poly.type
_entity_poly.pdbx_seq_one_letter_code
_entity_poly.pdbx_strand_id
1 'polypeptide(L)'
;MYNGIGLQTPRGSGTNGYVQKNWATVRMPKDRVNYRTEEEIAKLDSASNKPPNREILDHERKRKIEVKCTELEDSLEEQGASLMLEAQVHPSHLLHLLVLSPQCFSLNPKFLGL
;
A
#
# COMPACT_ATOMS: atom_id res chain seq x y z
N MET A 1 13.37 37.31 -25.10
CA MET A 1 13.68 35.87 -25.13
C MET A 1 14.87 35.58 -24.20
N TYR A 2 14.75 34.58 -23.33
CA TYR A 2 15.79 34.17 -22.38
C TYR A 2 16.06 32.68 -22.55
N ASN A 3 17.32 32.26 -22.71
CA ASN A 3 17.71 30.87 -23.00
C ASN A 3 16.95 30.22 -24.18
N GLY A 4 16.59 31.00 -25.21
CA GLY A 4 15.83 30.48 -26.35
C GLY A 4 14.35 30.20 -26.07
N ILE A 5 13.83 30.59 -24.90
CA ILE A 5 12.46 30.31 -24.47
C ILE A 5 11.67 31.63 -24.32
N GLY A 6 10.40 31.59 -24.69
CA GLY A 6 9.47 32.71 -24.57
C GLY A 6 9.39 33.63 -25.79
N LEU A 7 8.69 34.75 -25.64
CA LEU A 7 8.51 35.73 -26.72
C LEU A 7 9.75 36.63 -26.89
N GLN A 8 9.99 37.10 -28.12
CA GLN A 8 11.01 38.12 -28.39
C GLN A 8 10.59 39.48 -27.84
N THR A 9 9.33 39.87 -28.06
CA THR A 9 8.68 41.04 -27.47
C THR A 9 7.24 40.68 -27.08
N PRO A 10 6.71 41.17 -25.95
CA PRO A 10 5.31 40.98 -25.59
C PRO A 10 4.36 41.83 -26.47
N ARG A 11 4.88 42.86 -27.17
CA ARG A 11 4.08 43.73 -28.04
C ARG A 11 3.53 42.92 -29.22
N GLY A 12 2.22 43.03 -29.47
CA GLY A 12 1.53 42.26 -30.52
C GLY A 12 1.13 40.85 -30.11
N SER A 13 1.53 40.36 -28.93
CA SER A 13 1.11 39.04 -28.42
C SER A 13 -0.25 39.05 -27.71
N GLY A 14 -0.77 40.24 -27.34
CA GLY A 14 -2.00 40.37 -26.56
C GLY A 14 -1.89 39.89 -25.11
N THR A 15 -0.67 39.64 -24.60
CA THR A 15 -0.41 39.19 -23.22
C THR A 15 0.68 40.04 -22.56
N ASN A 16 0.90 39.83 -21.25
CA ASN A 16 2.00 40.45 -20.51
C ASN A 16 3.39 39.84 -20.79
N GLY A 17 3.47 38.73 -21.55
CA GLY A 17 4.72 38.04 -21.86
C GLY A 17 5.34 37.28 -20.69
N TYR A 18 4.58 36.94 -19.66
CA TYR A 18 5.07 36.15 -18.52
C TYR A 18 5.30 34.69 -18.93
N VAL A 19 6.49 34.16 -18.64
CA VAL A 19 6.88 32.79 -19.02
C VAL A 19 7.23 32.01 -17.76
N GLN A 20 6.50 30.92 -17.51
CA GLN A 20 6.74 30.01 -16.39
C GLN A 20 7.41 28.72 -16.87
N LYS A 21 8.26 28.12 -16.04
CA LYS A 21 8.76 26.76 -16.30
C LYS A 21 7.62 25.73 -16.22
N ASN A 22 7.67 24.71 -17.07
CA ASN A 22 6.78 23.55 -16.93
C ASN A 22 7.25 22.67 -15.75
N TRP A 23 6.36 22.42 -14.77
CA TRP A 23 6.63 21.56 -13.62
C TRP A 23 6.50 20.06 -13.93
N ALA A 24 5.69 19.69 -14.93
CA ALA A 24 5.47 18.31 -15.37
C ALA A 24 6.51 17.84 -16.41
N THR A 25 7.44 18.70 -16.82
CA THR A 25 8.53 18.30 -17.72
C THR A 25 9.47 17.33 -17.03
N VAL A 26 9.43 16.07 -17.45
CA VAL A 26 10.40 15.04 -17.08
C VAL A 26 11.62 15.19 -17.99
N ARG A 27 12.78 15.49 -17.40
CA ARG A 27 14.04 15.49 -18.13
C ARG A 27 14.48 14.05 -18.31
N MET A 28 14.38 13.53 -19.53
CA MET A 28 14.97 12.23 -19.84
C MET A 28 16.50 12.35 -19.68
N PRO A 29 17.14 11.52 -18.84
CA PRO A 29 18.59 11.45 -18.85
C PRO A 29 18.98 10.99 -20.26
N LYS A 30 19.88 11.74 -20.91
CA LYS A 30 20.48 11.31 -22.18
C LYS A 30 21.05 9.91 -21.95
N ASP A 31 20.73 8.95 -22.82
CA ASP A 31 21.18 7.56 -22.73
C ASP A 31 22.70 7.50 -22.57
N ARG A 32 23.15 7.57 -21.32
CA ARG A 32 24.49 7.18 -20.95
C ARG A 32 24.39 5.68 -20.82
N VAL A 33 24.94 4.99 -21.80
CA VAL A 33 25.16 3.55 -21.71
C VAL A 33 26.10 3.33 -20.52
N ASN A 34 25.51 3.11 -19.35
CA ASN A 34 26.24 2.64 -18.18
C ASN A 34 26.47 1.16 -18.43
N TYR A 35 27.70 0.80 -18.79
CA TYR A 35 28.14 -0.59 -18.72
C TYR A 35 28.12 -1.00 -17.25
N ARG A 36 26.99 -1.55 -16.80
CA ARG A 36 26.86 -2.11 -15.46
C ARG A 36 27.60 -3.44 -15.42
N THR A 37 28.41 -3.64 -14.39
CA THR A 37 29.04 -4.94 -14.15
C THR A 37 27.98 -5.95 -13.73
N GLU A 38 28.27 -7.25 -13.93
CA GLU A 38 27.37 -8.34 -13.51
C GLU A 38 26.97 -8.23 -12.03
N GLU A 39 27.91 -7.76 -11.18
CA GLU A 39 27.67 -7.51 -9.76
C GLU A 39 26.67 -6.36 -9.49
N GLU A 40 26.69 -5.31 -10.32
CA GLU A 40 25.72 -4.21 -10.21
C GLU A 40 24.32 -4.63 -10.66
N ILE A 41 24.23 -5.50 -11.67
CA ILE A 41 22.97 -6.07 -12.15
C ILE A 41 22.37 -6.97 -11.05
N ALA A 42 23.17 -7.86 -10.46
CA ALA A 42 22.72 -8.71 -9.35
C ALA A 42 22.28 -7.91 -8.12
N LYS A 43 22.96 -6.78 -7.81
CA LYS A 43 22.56 -5.84 -6.74
C LYS A 43 21.25 -5.12 -7.06
N LEU A 44 20.99 -4.79 -8.33
CA LEU A 44 19.74 -4.15 -8.74
C LEU A 44 18.56 -5.14 -8.72
N ASP A 45 18.78 -6.37 -9.17
CA ASP A 45 17.76 -7.43 -9.12
C ASP A 45 17.39 -7.79 -7.68
N SER A 46 18.38 -7.91 -6.79
CA SER A 46 18.11 -8.11 -5.36
C SER A 46 17.42 -6.91 -4.70
N ALA A 47 17.73 -5.67 -5.11
CA ALA A 47 17.04 -4.47 -4.63
C ALA A 47 15.61 -4.32 -5.18
N SER A 48 15.33 -4.89 -6.36
CA SER A 48 14.01 -4.93 -6.99
C SER A 48 13.07 -5.95 -6.33
N ASN A 49 13.64 -7.03 -5.77
CA ASN A 49 12.92 -8.05 -5.00
C ASN A 49 12.58 -7.56 -3.58
N LYS A 50 11.76 -6.50 -3.49
CA LYS A 50 11.19 -6.07 -2.20
C LYS A 50 10.17 -7.11 -1.74
N PRO A 51 10.24 -7.58 -0.49
CA PRO A 51 9.22 -8.47 0.04
C PRO A 51 7.86 -7.76 0.05
N PRO A 52 6.76 -8.51 -0.14
CA PRO A 52 5.41 -7.96 -0.08
C PRO A 52 5.15 -7.25 1.26
N ASN A 53 4.36 -6.17 1.22
CA ASN A 53 4.01 -5.42 2.43
C ASN A 53 3.29 -6.35 3.42
N ARG A 54 3.80 -6.39 4.66
CA ARG A 54 3.25 -7.21 5.75
C ARG A 54 1.78 -6.90 6.03
N GLU A 55 1.39 -5.64 5.97
CA GLU A 55 0.00 -5.22 6.17
C GLU A 55 -0.92 -5.88 5.15
N ILE A 56 -0.52 -5.91 3.87
CA ILE A 56 -1.30 -6.54 2.80
C ILE A 56 -1.46 -8.04 3.06
N LEU A 57 -0.38 -8.73 3.46
CA LEU A 57 -0.44 -10.15 3.78
C LEU A 57 -1.36 -10.45 4.97
N ASP A 58 -1.35 -9.59 5.98
CA ASP A 58 -2.19 -9.73 7.17
C ASP A 58 -3.66 -9.45 6.84
N HIS A 59 -3.93 -8.46 6.00
CA HIS A 59 -5.27 -8.19 5.48
C HIS A 59 -5.83 -9.38 4.70
N GLU A 60 -5.01 -10.01 3.86
CA GLU A 60 -5.46 -11.17 3.09
C GLU A 60 -5.73 -12.40 3.98
N ARG A 61 -4.93 -12.60 5.04
CA ARG A 61 -5.22 -13.65 6.05
C ARG A 61 -6.54 -13.40 6.77
N LYS A 62 -6.81 -12.15 7.19
CA LYS A 62 -8.07 -11.77 7.86
C LYS A 62 -9.27 -11.96 6.94
N ARG A 63 -9.19 -11.47 5.70
CA ARG A 63 -10.24 -11.61 4.70
C ARG A 63 -10.60 -13.08 4.44
N LYS A 64 -9.61 -13.98 4.36
CA LYS A 64 -9.86 -15.42 4.18
C LYS A 64 -10.66 -16.05 5.33
N ILE A 65 -10.53 -15.50 6.54
CA ILE A 65 -11.30 -15.96 7.71
C ILE A 65 -12.71 -15.38 7.63
N GLU A 66 -12.85 -14.08 7.36
CA GLU A 66 -14.14 -13.40 7.23
C GLU A 66 -15.03 -14.05 6.17
N VAL A 67 -14.47 -14.34 4.98
CA VAL A 67 -15.22 -15.03 3.90
C VAL A 67 -15.76 -16.37 4.37
N LYS A 68 -14.96 -17.17 5.09
CA LYS A 68 -15.42 -18.47 5.62
C LYS A 68 -16.52 -18.31 6.67
N CYS A 69 -16.45 -17.26 7.49
CA CYS A 69 -17.50 -16.97 8.46
C CYS A 69 -18.81 -16.63 7.75
N THR A 70 -18.77 -15.77 6.73
CA THR A 70 -19.96 -15.42 5.93
C THR A 70 -20.52 -16.61 5.17
N GLU A 71 -19.68 -17.46 4.55
CA GLU A 71 -20.13 -18.68 3.88
C GLU A 71 -20.87 -19.64 4.84
N LEU A 72 -20.39 -19.73 6.08
CA LEU A 72 -21.03 -20.54 7.14
C LEU A 72 -22.34 -19.90 7.62
N GLU A 73 -22.40 -18.58 7.75
CA GLU A 73 -23.63 -17.84 8.06
C GLU A 73 -24.70 -18.11 7.00
N ASP A 74 -24.38 -17.90 5.73
CA ASP A 74 -25.27 -18.15 4.60
C ASP A 74 -25.79 -19.60 4.60
N SER A 75 -24.89 -20.57 4.84
CA SER A 75 -25.24 -22.00 4.88
C SER A 75 -26.18 -22.36 6.04
N LEU A 76 -26.05 -21.69 7.19
CA LEU A 76 -26.89 -21.91 8.36
C LEU A 76 -28.25 -21.21 8.23
N GLU A 77 -28.29 -20.05 7.59
CA GLU A 77 -29.53 -19.35 7.23
C GLU A 77 -30.39 -20.18 6.28
N GLU A 78 -29.79 -20.78 5.25
CA GLU A 78 -30.50 -21.65 4.30
C GLU A 78 -31.07 -22.91 4.95
N GLN A 79 -30.42 -23.42 6.01
CA GLN A 79 -30.90 -24.56 6.79
C GLN A 79 -32.01 -24.20 7.79
N GLY A 80 -32.47 -22.94 7.82
CA GLY A 80 -33.57 -22.50 8.68
C GLY A 80 -33.22 -22.42 10.18
N ALA A 81 -31.93 -22.48 10.51
CA ALA A 81 -31.43 -22.48 11.89
C ALA A 81 -31.25 -21.04 12.45
N SER A 82 -32.26 -20.18 12.24
CA SER A 82 -32.28 -18.78 12.69
C SER A 82 -31.98 -18.59 14.19
N LEU A 83 -32.23 -19.62 15.02
CA LEU A 83 -32.06 -19.58 16.48
C LEU A 83 -30.73 -20.18 16.99
N MET A 84 -29.90 -20.77 16.10
CA MET A 84 -28.56 -21.28 16.46
C MET A 84 -27.41 -20.32 16.11
N LEU A 85 -27.71 -19.18 15.50
CA LEU A 85 -26.72 -18.18 15.06
C LEU A 85 -25.89 -17.61 16.22
N GLU A 86 -26.50 -17.36 17.37
CA GLU A 86 -25.86 -16.70 18.51
C GLU A 86 -24.86 -17.61 19.27
N ALA A 87 -25.00 -18.94 19.17
CA ALA A 87 -24.20 -19.87 19.97
C ALA A 87 -22.92 -20.35 19.28
N GLN A 88 -22.85 -20.29 17.94
CA GLN A 88 -21.74 -20.84 17.17
C GLN A 88 -20.97 -19.78 16.35
N VAL A 89 -21.58 -18.62 16.06
CA VAL A 89 -21.04 -17.64 15.10
C VAL A 89 -20.84 -16.26 15.73
N HIS A 90 -20.12 -16.17 16.85
CA HIS A 90 -19.50 -14.89 17.25
C HIS A 90 -17.98 -14.83 16.96
N PRO A 91 -17.53 -14.93 15.69
CA PRO A 91 -16.19 -14.49 15.32
C PRO A 91 -16.09 -12.95 15.29
N SER A 92 -17.21 -12.22 15.30
CA SER A 92 -17.23 -10.75 15.40
C SER A 92 -16.64 -10.23 16.72
N HIS A 93 -16.86 -10.93 17.84
CA HIS A 93 -16.21 -10.60 19.12
C HIS A 93 -14.70 -10.95 19.13
N LEU A 94 -14.28 -11.98 18.39
CA LEU A 94 -12.86 -12.34 18.24
C LEU A 94 -12.11 -11.39 17.29
N LEU A 95 -12.75 -10.91 16.23
CA LEU A 95 -12.18 -9.91 15.32
C LEU A 95 -12.01 -8.55 16.01
N HIS A 96 -12.95 -8.15 16.88
CA HIS A 96 -12.79 -6.92 17.67
C HIS A 96 -11.62 -7.02 18.67
N LEU A 97 -11.39 -8.18 19.30
CA LEU A 97 -10.22 -8.40 20.17
C LEU A 97 -8.87 -8.44 19.41
N LEU A 98 -8.85 -8.93 18.17
CA LEU A 98 -7.62 -9.03 17.34
C LEU A 98 -7.32 -7.78 16.50
N VAL A 99 -8.31 -6.91 16.26
CA VAL A 99 -8.15 -5.70 15.42
C VAL A 99 -7.94 -4.43 16.27
N LEU A 100 -8.40 -4.38 17.54
CA LEU A 100 -8.29 -3.20 18.42
C LEU A 100 -7.19 -3.26 19.50
N SER A 101 -6.20 -4.15 19.40
CA SER A 101 -5.03 -4.09 20.30
C SER A 101 -3.69 -4.03 19.56
N PRO A 102 -3.24 -2.81 19.19
CA PRO A 102 -1.82 -2.53 18.98
C PRO A 102 -1.05 -2.27 20.29
N GLN A 103 -1.72 -2.22 21.46
CA GLN A 103 -1.12 -1.64 22.69
C GLN A 103 -0.70 -2.63 23.79
N CYS A 104 -0.90 -3.94 23.67
CA CYS A 104 -0.52 -4.89 24.75
C CYS A 104 0.81 -5.64 24.55
N PHE A 105 1.51 -5.48 23.43
CA PHE A 105 2.77 -6.21 23.18
C PHE A 105 4.04 -5.50 23.70
N SER A 106 3.90 -4.43 24.49
CA SER A 106 5.02 -3.69 25.07
C SER A 106 4.82 -3.44 26.56
N LEU A 107 4.70 -4.46 27.41
CA LEU A 107 4.93 -4.31 28.85
C LEU A 107 5.56 -5.57 29.46
N ASN A 108 6.90 -5.50 29.59
CA ASN A 108 7.79 -6.17 30.56
C ASN A 108 8.07 -7.69 30.51
N PRO A 109 9.35 -8.09 30.27
CA PRO A 109 9.85 -9.45 30.47
C PRO A 109 10.29 -9.67 31.93
N LYS A 110 9.35 -9.80 32.87
CA LYS A 110 9.67 -10.12 34.29
C LYS A 110 8.80 -11.21 34.95
N PHE A 111 8.00 -11.96 34.18
CA PHE A 111 7.10 -12.98 34.74
C PHE A 111 7.26 -14.37 34.09
N LEU A 112 8.50 -14.81 33.90
CA LEU A 112 8.82 -16.24 33.86
C LEU A 112 10.09 -16.47 34.67
N GLY A 113 9.87 -16.83 35.93
CA GLY A 113 10.89 -17.01 36.95
C GLY A 113 10.25 -17.60 38.20
N LEU A 114 9.64 -18.78 38.03
CA LEU A 114 9.43 -19.89 38.96
C LEU A 114 8.49 -20.91 38.29
#